data_AF-A0A5S9IUP6-F1
#
_entry.id   AF-A0A5S9IUP6-F1
#
_cell.length_a   1.000
_cell.length_b   1.000
_cell.length_c   1.000
_cell.angle_alpha   90.00
_cell.angle_beta   90.00
_cell.angle_gamma   90.00
#
_symmetry.space_group_name_H-M   'P 1'
#
loop_
_entity.id
_entity.type
_entity.pdbx_description
1 polymer ?
#
loop_
_entity_poly.entity_id
_entity_poly.type
_entity_poly.pdbx_seq_one_letter_code
_entity_poly.pdbx_strand_id
1 'polypeptide(L)'
;MKLYKKIFFLALFAMVFVCAAPQEAEKAAQEGMGFFLNSIPDSMLDEYGFSSKEQLANCSLGMSFQLKAIVPEKLRAYTNEDTVASISQDTDTWYFAIVSAEKNIAILSVAKVDEKWQAVSLGNVLLASQLQNIQKTWANERGFEPQVIVSYQARQYFFHIPQLNKENLTVIELHAKQAIDYHYVSALDQVAENLWQEVQKNMQQREYEVLPVEDAAAFNATRQVLNLPQRYQKYNQWCWAGCSEAIFNYFGKNVAQERIAQEGTRGLNIWNWLWGVTNNPYRKGIRELLSTWGLRSSGVNSRLSYNALQAEINSGRPVVVRWGWDNGGGHFVVCKGLSGSTSYVMDPWSGPTVKSYNWLCRGNGHTWTSTLKVSR
;
A
#
# COMPACT_ATOMS: atom_id res chain seq x y z
N MET A 1 30.77 -1.60 -6.64
CA MET A 1 30.92 -3.06 -6.87
C MET A 1 30.00 -3.75 -5.88
N LYS A 2 28.85 -4.28 -6.32
CA LYS A 2 27.84 -4.88 -5.44
C LYS A 2 28.39 -6.19 -4.89
N LEU A 3 28.73 -6.24 -3.60
CA LEU A 3 29.27 -7.45 -2.97
C LEU A 3 28.09 -8.37 -2.60
N TYR A 4 27.65 -9.18 -3.56
CA TYR A 4 26.67 -10.24 -3.34
C TYR A 4 27.38 -11.45 -2.74
N LYS A 5 27.24 -11.69 -1.43
CA LYS A 5 27.76 -12.93 -0.82
C LYS A 5 26.83 -14.09 -1.17
N LYS A 6 27.37 -15.08 -1.89
CA LYS A 6 26.74 -16.37 -2.16
C LYS A 6 26.97 -17.26 -0.92
N ILE A 7 25.91 -17.73 -0.26
CA ILE A 7 26.04 -18.55 0.95
C ILE A 7 25.55 -19.98 0.65
N PHE A 8 26.38 -20.96 0.98
CA PHE A 8 26.04 -22.38 0.96
C PHE A 8 25.44 -22.79 2.32
N PHE A 9 24.34 -23.55 2.30
CA PHE A 9 23.62 -23.99 3.50
C PHE A 9 24.35 -25.15 4.20
N LEU A 10 24.66 -24.99 5.49
CA LEU A 10 24.83 -26.10 6.43
C LEU A 10 23.57 -26.14 7.30
N ALA A 11 22.76 -27.19 7.17
CA ALA A 11 21.53 -27.34 7.94
C ALA A 11 21.85 -27.65 9.40
N LEU A 12 21.58 -26.71 10.32
CA LEU A 12 21.50 -26.97 11.75
C LEU A 12 20.01 -27.06 12.11
N PHE A 13 19.53 -28.24 12.47
CA PHE A 13 18.16 -28.43 12.95
C PHE A 13 18.06 -27.92 14.40
N ALA A 14 17.61 -26.68 14.57
CA ALA A 14 17.03 -26.21 15.81
C ALA A 14 15.50 -26.29 15.70
N MET A 15 14.79 -26.65 16.77
CA MET A 15 13.35 -26.42 16.85
C MET A 15 13.11 -24.91 16.80
N VAL A 16 12.63 -24.42 15.66
CA VAL A 16 12.33 -23.01 15.44
C VAL A 16 10.85 -22.76 15.76
N PHE A 17 10.59 -21.86 16.71
CA PHE A 17 9.26 -21.31 16.95
C PHE A 17 8.89 -20.42 15.78
N VAL A 18 8.10 -20.94 14.82
CA VAL A 18 7.53 -20.13 13.75
C VAL A 18 6.82 -18.94 14.38
N CYS A 19 7.19 -17.72 13.99
CA CYS A 19 6.47 -16.50 14.34
C CYS A 19 5.03 -16.55 13.78
N ALA A 20 4.12 -17.15 14.55
CA ALA A 20 2.70 -17.24 14.25
C ALA A 20 1.99 -15.96 14.70
N ALA A 21 0.92 -15.60 14.02
CA ALA A 21 0.08 -14.50 14.45
C ALA A 21 -0.57 -14.82 15.81
N PRO A 22 -0.91 -13.81 16.63
CA PRO A 22 -1.74 -14.02 17.82
C PRO A 22 -3.02 -14.76 17.46
N GLN A 23 -3.50 -15.63 18.35
CA GLN A 23 -4.68 -16.48 18.10
C GLN A 23 -5.91 -15.64 17.72
N GLU A 24 -6.06 -14.46 18.32
CA GLU A 24 -7.15 -13.53 18.03
C GLU A 24 -7.03 -12.91 16.63
N ALA A 25 -5.80 -12.65 16.17
CA ALA A 25 -5.55 -12.17 14.81
C ALA A 25 -5.82 -13.27 13.77
N GLU A 26 -5.43 -14.53 14.05
CA GLU A 26 -5.77 -15.67 13.20
C GLU A 26 -7.27 -15.89 13.10
N LYS A 27 -7.98 -15.81 14.25
CA LYS A 27 -9.43 -15.91 14.29
C LYS A 27 -10.09 -14.80 13.47
N ALA A 28 -9.65 -13.55 13.63
CA ALA A 28 -10.15 -12.42 12.85
C ALA A 28 -9.87 -12.58 11.34
N ALA A 29 -8.74 -13.19 10.97
CA ALA A 29 -8.44 -13.54 9.59
C ALA A 29 -9.45 -14.58 9.06
N GLN A 30 -9.69 -15.67 9.80
CA GLN A 30 -10.60 -16.75 9.41
C GLN A 30 -12.03 -16.26 9.23
N GLU A 31 -12.54 -15.48 10.20
CA GLU A 31 -13.89 -14.92 10.18
C GLU A 31 -14.06 -13.87 9.07
N GLY A 32 -13.03 -13.06 8.83
CA GLY A 32 -13.08 -11.95 7.87
C GLY A 32 -12.79 -12.34 6.42
N MET A 33 -12.09 -13.45 6.16
CA MET A 33 -11.66 -13.85 4.82
C MET A 33 -12.84 -13.96 3.85
N GLY A 34 -13.89 -14.69 4.23
CA GLY A 34 -15.08 -14.90 3.38
C GLY A 34 -15.77 -13.58 3.00
N PHE A 35 -15.86 -12.64 3.94
CA PHE A 35 -16.46 -11.32 3.70
C PHE A 35 -15.69 -10.54 2.62
N PHE A 36 -14.36 -10.46 2.72
CA PHE A 36 -13.57 -9.70 1.77
C PHE A 36 -13.48 -10.38 0.39
N LEU A 37 -13.38 -11.71 0.35
CA LEU A 37 -13.40 -12.45 -0.92
C LEU A 37 -14.73 -12.21 -1.65
N ASN A 38 -15.87 -12.31 -0.96
CA ASN A 38 -17.19 -12.06 -1.55
C ASN A 38 -17.43 -10.58 -1.93
N SER A 39 -16.61 -9.67 -1.41
CA SER A 39 -16.67 -8.25 -1.75
C SER A 39 -16.02 -7.94 -3.10
N ILE A 40 -15.19 -8.82 -3.67
CA ILE A 40 -14.57 -8.59 -4.98
C ILE A 40 -15.65 -8.64 -6.09
N PRO A 41 -15.68 -7.69 -7.04
CA PRO A 41 -16.61 -7.76 -8.16
C PRO A 41 -16.20 -8.83 -9.16
N ASP A 42 -17.18 -9.58 -9.67
CA ASP A 42 -16.96 -10.61 -10.70
C ASP A 42 -16.22 -10.07 -11.93
N SER A 43 -16.55 -8.85 -12.33
CA SER A 43 -15.91 -8.16 -13.46
C SER A 43 -14.49 -7.67 -13.19
N MET A 44 -13.99 -7.82 -11.96
CA MET A 44 -12.69 -7.34 -11.52
C MET A 44 -11.84 -8.44 -10.87
N LEU A 45 -12.21 -9.72 -10.98
CA LEU A 45 -11.46 -10.82 -10.38
C LEU A 45 -9.96 -10.78 -10.75
N ASP A 46 -9.66 -10.57 -12.03
CA ASP A 46 -8.28 -10.49 -12.54
C ASP A 46 -7.49 -9.33 -11.90
N GLU A 47 -8.14 -8.18 -11.66
CA GLU A 47 -7.53 -7.02 -11.00
C GLU A 47 -7.09 -7.37 -9.57
N TYR A 48 -7.82 -8.27 -8.90
CA TYR A 48 -7.52 -8.78 -7.56
C TYR A 48 -6.74 -10.11 -7.55
N GLY A 49 -6.27 -10.59 -8.71
CA GLY A 49 -5.41 -11.76 -8.85
C GLY A 49 -6.13 -13.11 -8.97
N PHE A 50 -7.46 -13.11 -9.06
CA PHE A 50 -8.28 -14.33 -9.18
C PHE A 50 -8.69 -14.56 -10.63
N SER A 51 -8.59 -15.80 -11.10
CA SER A 51 -8.98 -16.18 -12.47
C SER A 51 -10.44 -16.58 -12.60
N SER A 52 -11.09 -16.95 -11.49
CA SER A 52 -12.50 -17.38 -11.49
C SER A 52 -13.13 -17.27 -10.10
N LYS A 53 -14.47 -17.29 -10.07
CA LYS A 53 -15.24 -17.43 -8.81
C LYS A 53 -14.95 -18.73 -8.08
N GLU A 54 -14.71 -19.80 -8.83
CA GLU A 54 -14.39 -21.11 -8.27
C GLU A 54 -13.05 -21.05 -7.53
N GLN A 55 -12.04 -20.39 -8.11
CA GLN A 55 -10.77 -20.17 -7.42
C GLN A 55 -10.98 -19.38 -6.12
N LEU A 56 -11.76 -18.30 -6.18
CA LEU A 56 -12.06 -17.46 -5.04
C LEU A 56 -12.76 -18.23 -3.91
N ALA A 57 -13.70 -19.12 -4.24
CA ALA A 57 -14.42 -19.96 -3.28
C ALA A 57 -13.53 -21.05 -2.63
N ASN A 58 -12.47 -21.48 -3.32
CA ASN A 58 -11.55 -22.52 -2.87
C ASN A 58 -10.26 -21.98 -2.22
N CYS A 59 -10.23 -20.68 -1.92
CA CYS A 59 -9.09 -20.08 -1.25
C CYS A 59 -9.03 -20.43 0.25
N SER A 60 -7.82 -20.46 0.80
CA SER A 60 -7.56 -20.64 2.22
C SER A 60 -6.59 -19.57 2.74
N LEU A 61 -6.50 -19.44 4.06
CA LEU A 61 -5.41 -18.68 4.67
C LEU A 61 -4.11 -19.47 4.56
N GLY A 62 -3.04 -18.77 4.22
CA GLY A 62 -1.67 -19.25 4.26
C GLY A 62 -0.88 -18.59 5.37
N MET A 63 0.44 -18.51 5.18
CA MET A 63 1.36 -17.94 6.15
C MET A 63 1.01 -16.49 6.51
N SER A 64 1.25 -16.17 7.79
CA SER A 64 1.10 -14.84 8.36
C SER A 64 2.43 -14.13 8.53
N PHE A 65 2.42 -12.80 8.46
CA PHE A 65 3.57 -11.94 8.70
C PHE A 65 3.15 -10.75 9.56
N GLN A 66 3.89 -10.51 10.64
CA GLN A 66 3.77 -9.25 11.36
C GLN A 66 4.39 -8.14 10.52
N LEU A 67 3.60 -7.12 10.20
CA LEU A 67 4.13 -5.96 9.50
C LEU A 67 4.91 -5.10 10.47
N LYS A 68 6.17 -4.78 10.11
CA LYS A 68 6.98 -3.78 10.79
C LYS A 68 7.08 -2.51 9.96
N ALA A 69 7.26 -1.37 10.60
CA ALA A 69 7.47 -0.09 9.94
C ALA A 69 8.83 0.50 10.27
N ILE A 70 9.54 1.04 9.27
CA ILE A 70 10.70 1.89 9.48
C ILE A 70 10.26 3.16 10.20
N VAL A 71 10.96 3.54 11.26
CA VAL A 71 10.70 4.75 12.03
C VAL A 71 11.62 5.87 11.51
N PRO A 72 11.10 6.94 10.88
CA PRO A 72 11.93 7.96 10.25
C PRO A 72 12.95 8.61 11.18
N GLU A 73 12.58 8.87 12.44
CA GLU A 73 13.47 9.47 13.43
C GLU A 73 14.66 8.56 13.78
N LYS A 74 14.43 7.25 13.88
CA LYS A 74 15.49 6.27 14.14
C LYS A 74 16.38 6.08 12.93
N LEU A 75 15.81 6.05 11.72
CA LEU A 75 16.59 6.00 10.47
C LEU A 75 17.46 7.26 10.30
N ARG A 76 16.96 8.45 10.68
CA ARG A 76 17.73 9.69 10.65
C ARG A 76 18.98 9.63 11.54
N ALA A 77 18.86 8.95 12.68
CA ALA A 77 19.94 8.80 13.66
C ALA A 77 20.80 7.56 13.42
N TYR A 78 20.62 6.88 12.27
CA TYR A 78 21.30 5.62 11.96
C TYR A 78 22.83 5.74 12.02
N THR A 79 23.45 4.72 12.57
CA THR A 79 24.90 4.48 12.61
C THR A 79 25.22 3.05 12.16
N ASN A 80 26.48 2.73 11.88
CA ASN A 80 26.87 1.36 11.50
C ASN A 80 26.75 0.33 12.64
N GLU A 81 26.40 0.75 13.86
CA GLU A 81 26.11 -0.14 14.99
C GLU A 81 24.61 -0.50 15.07
N ASP A 82 23.76 0.17 14.29
CA ASP A 82 22.33 -0.06 14.28
C ASP A 82 21.95 -1.36 13.56
N THR A 83 20.79 -1.88 13.94
CA THR A 83 20.23 -3.11 13.37
C THR A 83 18.87 -2.81 12.76
N VAL A 84 18.33 -3.75 11.98
CA VAL A 84 16.97 -3.62 11.46
C VAL A 84 15.95 -3.44 12.59
N ALA A 85 16.16 -4.12 13.72
CA ALA A 85 15.31 -4.01 14.89
C ALA A 85 15.41 -2.63 15.58
N SER A 86 16.58 -1.96 15.55
CA SER A 86 16.71 -0.63 16.16
C SER A 86 16.03 0.45 15.31
N ILE A 87 16.01 0.33 13.97
CA ILE A 87 15.40 1.35 13.09
C ILE A 87 13.93 1.09 12.70
N SER A 88 13.38 -0.06 13.08
CA SER A 88 11.98 -0.41 12.81
C SER A 88 11.20 -0.64 14.10
N GLN A 89 9.89 -0.80 13.96
CA GLN A 89 8.99 -1.21 15.04
C GLN A 89 7.89 -2.10 14.49
N ASP A 90 7.36 -2.96 15.35
CA ASP A 90 6.16 -3.72 15.04
C ASP A 90 4.97 -2.77 14.85
N THR A 91 4.07 -3.14 13.94
CA THR A 91 2.77 -2.50 13.80
C THR A 91 1.69 -3.42 14.36
N ASP A 92 0.53 -2.86 14.68
CA ASP A 92 -0.67 -3.62 15.02
C ASP A 92 -1.36 -4.20 13.77
N THR A 93 -0.58 -4.66 12.78
CA THR A 93 -1.06 -5.23 11.52
C THR A 93 -0.35 -6.54 11.22
N TRP A 94 -1.16 -7.55 10.91
CA TRP A 94 -0.71 -8.82 10.37
C TRP A 94 -1.20 -9.00 8.94
N TYR A 95 -0.33 -9.51 8.09
CA TYR A 95 -0.64 -9.90 6.72
C TYR A 95 -0.78 -11.40 6.63
N PHE A 96 -1.90 -11.88 6.12
CA PHE A 96 -2.15 -13.28 5.85
C PHE A 96 -2.20 -13.50 4.35
N ALA A 97 -1.43 -14.46 3.84
CA ALA A 97 -1.56 -14.85 2.43
C ALA A 97 -2.93 -15.49 2.19
N ILE A 98 -3.60 -15.10 1.10
CA ILE A 98 -4.70 -15.87 0.53
C ILE A 98 -4.12 -16.84 -0.48
N VAL A 99 -4.35 -18.12 -0.30
CA VAL A 99 -3.73 -19.20 -1.06
C VAL A 99 -4.76 -19.95 -1.87
N SER A 100 -4.41 -20.27 -3.11
CA SER A 100 -5.16 -21.21 -3.96
C SER A 100 -4.15 -22.03 -4.76
N ALA A 101 -4.33 -23.35 -4.78
CA ALA A 101 -3.43 -24.27 -5.52
C ALA A 101 -1.94 -23.97 -5.25
N GLU A 102 -1.57 -23.85 -3.97
CA GLU A 102 -0.20 -23.56 -3.50
C GLU A 102 0.39 -22.21 -3.95
N LYS A 103 -0.42 -21.31 -4.54
CA LYS A 103 -0.01 -19.97 -4.94
C LYS A 103 -0.60 -18.91 -4.01
N ASN A 104 0.24 -17.98 -3.56
CA ASN A 104 -0.24 -16.79 -2.86
C ASN A 104 -0.89 -15.85 -3.89
N ILE A 105 -2.18 -15.61 -3.76
CA ILE A 105 -3.00 -14.82 -4.69
C ILE A 105 -3.04 -13.35 -4.27
N ALA A 106 -3.31 -13.11 -2.98
CA ALA A 106 -3.50 -11.79 -2.41
C ALA A 106 -3.07 -11.80 -0.93
N ILE A 107 -3.08 -10.62 -0.30
CA ILE A 107 -2.89 -10.45 1.13
C ILE A 107 -4.22 -9.99 1.75
N LEU A 108 -4.65 -10.70 2.78
CA LEU A 108 -5.63 -10.24 3.75
C LEU A 108 -4.88 -9.52 4.87
N SER A 109 -5.18 -8.24 5.08
CA SER A 109 -4.65 -7.46 6.20
C SER A 109 -5.62 -7.55 7.38
N VAL A 110 -5.08 -7.93 8.53
CA VAL A 110 -5.78 -7.96 9.82
C VAL A 110 -5.09 -6.96 10.73
N ALA A 111 -5.85 -6.05 11.32
CA ALA A 111 -5.30 -4.99 12.14
C ALA A 111 -6.09 -4.81 13.43
N LYS A 112 -5.44 -4.23 14.44
CA LYS A 112 -6.12 -3.83 15.67
C LYS A 112 -6.90 -2.54 15.42
N VAL A 113 -8.22 -2.60 15.56
CA VAL A 113 -9.15 -1.47 15.46
C VAL A 113 -9.94 -1.45 16.76
N ASP A 114 -9.87 -0.33 17.49
CA ASP A 114 -10.45 -0.18 18.84
C ASP A 114 -10.07 -1.34 19.77
N GLU A 115 -8.76 -1.63 19.84
CA GLU A 115 -8.17 -2.73 20.62
C GLU A 115 -8.56 -4.16 20.20
N LYS A 116 -9.30 -4.33 19.09
CA LYS A 116 -9.73 -5.65 18.59
C LYS A 116 -9.13 -5.96 17.24
N TRP A 117 -8.64 -7.19 17.06
CA TRP A 117 -8.21 -7.67 15.76
C TRP A 117 -9.40 -7.82 14.80
N GLN A 118 -9.28 -7.23 13.62
CA GLN A 118 -10.30 -7.27 12.58
C GLN A 118 -9.62 -7.41 11.22
N ALA A 119 -10.21 -8.21 10.31
CA ALA A 119 -9.84 -8.11 8.90
C ALA A 119 -10.28 -6.72 8.37
N VAL A 120 -9.37 -6.01 7.73
CA VAL A 120 -9.58 -4.61 7.32
C VAL A 120 -9.37 -4.37 5.82
N SER A 121 -8.66 -5.26 5.13
CA SER A 121 -8.34 -5.10 3.71
C SER A 121 -8.02 -6.43 3.05
N LEU A 122 -8.31 -6.52 1.75
CA LEU A 122 -7.83 -7.58 0.84
C LEU A 122 -7.28 -6.95 -0.45
N GLY A 123 -6.17 -7.47 -0.98
CA GLY A 123 -5.55 -7.03 -2.23
C GLY A 123 -4.05 -7.31 -2.25
N ASN A 124 -3.22 -6.33 -2.65
CA ASN A 124 -1.74 -6.46 -2.63
C ASN A 124 -1.20 -7.70 -3.38
N VAL A 125 -1.78 -8.00 -4.55
CA VAL A 125 -1.44 -9.18 -5.37
C VAL A 125 0.06 -9.30 -5.64
N LEU A 126 0.71 -8.18 -5.98
CA LEU A 126 2.15 -8.16 -6.27
C LEU A 126 2.97 -8.50 -5.02
N LEU A 127 2.60 -7.97 -3.85
CA LEU A 127 3.29 -8.29 -2.61
C LEU A 127 3.09 -9.77 -2.24
N ALA A 128 1.88 -10.32 -2.39
CA ALA A 128 1.61 -11.74 -2.15
C ALA A 128 2.53 -12.64 -2.96
N SER A 129 2.70 -12.33 -4.24
CA SER A 129 3.61 -13.05 -5.13
C SER A 129 5.08 -12.92 -4.70
N GLN A 130 5.55 -11.72 -4.33
CA GLN A 130 6.94 -11.56 -3.90
C GLN A 130 7.21 -12.25 -2.56
N LEU A 131 6.27 -12.19 -1.62
CA LEU A 131 6.39 -12.90 -0.34
C LEU A 131 6.44 -14.41 -0.53
N GLN A 132 5.69 -14.97 -1.48
CA GLN A 132 5.81 -16.39 -1.83
C GLN A 132 7.22 -16.74 -2.32
N ASN A 133 7.81 -15.91 -3.18
CA ASN A 133 9.16 -16.15 -3.70
C ASN A 133 10.19 -16.07 -2.57
N ILE A 134 10.08 -15.08 -1.68
CA ILE A 134 10.94 -14.93 -0.50
C ILE A 134 10.81 -16.16 0.41
N GLN A 135 9.60 -16.63 0.68
CA GLN A 135 9.35 -17.83 1.50
C GLN A 135 9.95 -19.09 0.88
N LYS A 136 9.84 -19.27 -0.44
CA LYS A 136 10.48 -20.40 -1.13
C LYS A 136 12.00 -20.34 -0.99
N THR A 137 12.59 -19.15 -1.08
CA THR A 137 14.04 -18.96 -0.96
C THR A 137 14.55 -19.04 0.48
N TRP A 138 13.76 -18.58 1.46
CA TRP A 138 14.08 -18.50 2.88
C TRP A 138 13.02 -19.23 3.70
N ALA A 139 12.93 -20.54 3.50
CA ALA A 139 11.86 -21.36 4.07
C ALA A 139 12.02 -21.58 5.58
N ASN A 140 10.90 -21.54 6.30
CA ASN A 140 10.84 -21.84 7.75
C ASN A 140 11.36 -23.24 8.08
N GLU A 141 11.12 -24.23 7.21
CA GLU A 141 11.63 -25.58 7.34
C GLU A 141 13.17 -25.66 7.35
N ARG A 142 13.83 -24.65 6.76
CA ARG A 142 15.30 -24.48 6.80
C ARG A 142 15.76 -23.57 7.93
N GLY A 143 14.86 -23.20 8.84
CA GLY A 143 15.14 -22.38 10.02
C GLY A 143 15.19 -20.88 9.77
N PHE A 144 14.65 -20.39 8.64
CA PHE A 144 14.60 -18.95 8.34
C PHE A 144 13.22 -18.37 8.62
N GLU A 145 13.17 -17.14 9.10
CA GLU A 145 11.90 -16.43 9.34
C GLU A 145 11.96 -15.04 8.73
N PRO A 146 11.61 -14.91 7.43
CA PRO A 146 11.61 -13.62 6.79
C PRO A 146 10.63 -12.65 7.45
N GLN A 147 11.13 -11.51 7.90
CA GLN A 147 10.33 -10.40 8.43
C GLN A 147 9.98 -9.44 7.30
N VAL A 148 8.74 -8.93 7.30
CA VAL A 148 8.27 -7.94 6.30
C VAL A 148 8.26 -6.56 6.94
N ILE A 149 8.94 -5.62 6.30
CA ILE A 149 9.10 -4.25 6.79
C ILE A 149 8.63 -3.28 5.72
N VAL A 150 7.95 -2.21 6.11
CA VAL A 150 7.52 -1.13 5.21
C VAL A 150 8.13 0.20 5.61
N SER A 151 8.51 1.01 4.63
CA SER A 151 8.70 2.45 4.81
C SER A 151 7.57 3.18 4.09
N TYR A 152 6.64 3.76 4.84
CA TYR A 152 5.51 4.50 4.27
C TYR A 152 5.98 5.76 3.53
N GLN A 153 6.93 6.50 4.10
CA GLN A 153 7.51 7.70 3.51
C GLN A 153 8.18 7.39 2.18
N ALA A 154 8.86 6.25 2.08
CA ALA A 154 9.51 5.82 0.85
C ALA A 154 8.61 4.96 -0.05
N ARG A 155 7.37 4.62 0.37
CA ARG A 155 6.48 3.70 -0.36
C ARG A 155 7.22 2.44 -0.83
N GLN A 156 7.91 1.79 0.10
CA GLN A 156 8.77 0.65 -0.19
C GLN A 156 8.61 -0.46 0.85
N TYR A 157 8.46 -1.68 0.38
CA TYR A 157 8.55 -2.89 1.20
C TYR A 157 9.96 -3.46 1.18
N PHE A 158 10.32 -4.09 2.28
CA PHE A 158 11.60 -4.75 2.51
C PHE A 158 11.36 -6.11 3.19
N PHE A 159 12.32 -7.00 3.06
CA PHE A 159 12.44 -8.16 3.93
C PHE A 159 13.78 -8.16 4.67
N HIS A 160 13.75 -8.75 5.87
CA HIS A 160 14.91 -8.97 6.73
C HIS A 160 14.96 -10.44 7.12
N ILE A 161 16.15 -11.05 7.07
CA ILE A 161 16.39 -12.43 7.53
C ILE A 161 17.22 -12.38 8.82
N PRO A 162 16.59 -12.39 10.01
CA PRO A 162 17.30 -12.23 11.28
C PRO A 162 18.28 -13.38 11.57
N GLN A 163 18.04 -14.57 11.00
CA GLN A 163 18.90 -15.74 11.21
C GLN A 163 20.22 -15.69 10.43
N LEU A 164 20.37 -14.78 9.45
CA LEU A 164 21.66 -14.56 8.79
C LEU A 164 22.56 -13.62 9.60
N ASN A 165 22.02 -12.47 9.95
CA ASN A 165 22.62 -11.43 10.79
C ASN A 165 21.56 -10.35 11.09
N LYS A 166 21.89 -9.38 11.93
CA LYS A 166 20.98 -8.30 12.32
C LYS A 166 20.97 -7.09 11.37
N GLU A 167 21.90 -7.05 10.41
CA GLU A 167 22.20 -5.90 9.56
C GLU A 167 21.96 -6.20 8.06
N ASN A 168 20.91 -6.95 7.74
CA ASN A 168 20.48 -7.15 6.35
C ASN A 168 19.07 -6.62 6.13
N LEU A 169 18.87 -5.80 5.11
CA LEU A 169 17.55 -5.26 4.76
C LEU A 169 17.47 -5.20 3.24
N THR A 170 16.54 -5.93 2.66
CA THR A 170 16.49 -6.10 1.20
C THR A 170 15.17 -5.63 0.63
N VAL A 171 15.23 -4.85 -0.44
CA VAL A 171 14.05 -4.30 -1.12
C VAL A 171 13.18 -5.42 -1.69
N ILE A 172 11.87 -5.31 -1.50
CA ILE A 172 10.85 -6.10 -2.20
C ILE A 172 10.36 -5.27 -3.40
N GLU A 173 10.83 -5.59 -4.60
CA GLU A 173 10.42 -4.87 -5.82
C GLU A 173 9.06 -5.38 -6.32
N LEU A 174 7.99 -4.64 -6.02
CA LEU A 174 6.63 -5.02 -6.44
C LEU A 174 6.44 -5.00 -7.96
N HIS A 175 7.09 -4.06 -8.64
CA HIS A 175 6.89 -3.75 -10.07
C HIS A 175 8.04 -4.24 -10.95
N ALA A 176 8.78 -5.26 -10.50
CA ALA A 176 9.91 -5.79 -11.24
C ALA A 176 9.48 -6.32 -12.62
N LYS A 177 10.19 -5.88 -13.66
CA LYS A 177 9.95 -6.33 -15.06
C LYS A 177 10.46 -7.75 -15.32
N GLN A 178 11.28 -8.29 -14.42
CA GLN A 178 11.91 -9.60 -14.52
C GLN A 178 11.80 -10.30 -13.16
N ALA A 179 11.91 -11.63 -13.17
CA ALA A 179 11.97 -12.42 -11.95
C ALA A 179 13.15 -11.95 -11.09
N ILE A 180 12.91 -11.84 -9.78
CA ILE A 180 13.91 -11.39 -8.81
C ILE A 180 14.51 -12.62 -8.15
N ASP A 181 15.83 -12.66 -8.08
CA ASP A 181 16.54 -13.65 -7.31
C ASP A 181 16.69 -13.19 -5.85
N TYR A 182 15.88 -13.77 -4.96
CA TYR A 182 15.90 -13.47 -3.53
C TYR A 182 16.96 -14.26 -2.73
N HIS A 183 17.85 -15.03 -3.36
CA HIS A 183 18.92 -15.75 -2.64
C HIS A 183 19.96 -14.81 -2.04
N TYR A 184 19.99 -13.56 -2.47
CA TYR A 184 20.89 -12.54 -1.97
C TYR A 184 20.16 -11.52 -1.10
N VAL A 185 20.81 -11.14 -0.01
CA VAL A 185 20.37 -10.04 0.86
C VAL A 185 21.30 -8.84 0.72
N SER A 186 20.77 -7.65 0.97
CA SER A 186 21.52 -6.38 0.98
C SER A 186 21.93 -6.00 2.40
N ALA A 187 23.12 -5.40 2.54
CA ALA A 187 23.60 -4.87 3.81
C ALA A 187 22.79 -3.62 4.21
N LEU A 188 22.48 -3.51 5.51
CA LEU A 188 21.63 -2.47 6.05
C LEU A 188 22.20 -1.06 5.81
N ASP A 189 23.50 -0.87 6.02
CA ASP A 189 24.19 0.41 5.82
C ASP A 189 23.95 1.00 4.41
N GLN A 190 24.09 0.17 3.39
CA GLN A 190 23.87 0.57 2.00
C GLN A 190 22.41 0.91 1.71
N VAL A 191 21.47 0.22 2.37
CA VAL A 191 20.03 0.47 2.21
C VAL A 191 19.60 1.69 2.99
N ALA A 192 20.10 1.87 4.22
CA ALA A 192 19.75 2.96 5.12
C ALA A 192 20.08 4.33 4.54
N GLU A 193 21.27 4.50 3.93
CA GLU A 193 21.67 5.76 3.29
C GLU A 193 20.71 6.16 2.16
N ASN A 194 20.45 5.25 1.22
CA ASN A 194 19.54 5.52 0.11
C ASN A 194 18.10 5.75 0.59
N LEU A 195 17.67 4.97 1.59
CA LEU A 195 16.34 5.09 2.16
C LEU A 195 16.15 6.43 2.86
N TRP A 196 17.14 6.89 3.63
CA TRP A 196 17.06 8.17 4.34
C TRP A 196 16.91 9.35 3.37
N GLN A 197 17.66 9.35 2.26
CA GLN A 197 17.53 10.39 1.24
C GLN A 197 16.10 10.47 0.66
N GLU A 198 15.45 9.32 0.43
CA GLU A 198 14.07 9.30 -0.04
C GLU A 198 13.07 9.68 1.05
N VAL A 199 13.22 9.14 2.27
CA VAL A 199 12.37 9.47 3.42
C VAL A 199 12.40 10.98 3.68
N GLN A 200 13.58 11.59 3.75
CA GLN A 200 13.76 13.02 4.00
C GLN A 200 13.03 13.89 2.96
N LYS A 201 13.13 13.55 1.66
CA LYS A 201 12.43 14.27 0.59
C LYS A 201 10.91 14.22 0.78
N ASN A 202 10.37 13.10 1.22
CA ASN A 202 8.93 12.85 1.23
C ASN A 202 8.25 13.33 2.50
N MET A 203 8.99 13.40 3.61
CA MET A 203 8.50 14.00 4.86
C MET A 203 8.17 15.49 4.72
N GLN A 204 8.70 16.17 3.69
CA GLN A 204 8.37 17.57 3.40
C GLN A 204 6.94 17.79 2.90
N GLN A 205 6.21 16.72 2.55
CA GLN A 205 4.79 16.81 2.18
C GLN A 205 3.93 17.12 3.42
N ARG A 206 3.83 18.39 3.81
CA ARG A 206 2.82 18.84 4.77
C ARG A 206 1.67 19.49 4.02
N GLU A 207 0.49 18.89 4.10
CA GLU A 207 -0.77 19.58 3.83
C GLU A 207 -1.58 19.64 5.12
N TYR A 208 -2.41 20.66 5.21
CA TYR A 208 -3.10 21.23 6.38
C TYR A 208 -3.68 20.24 7.40
N GLU A 209 -3.85 20.75 8.62
CA GLU A 209 -4.45 20.08 9.77
C GLU A 209 -5.87 19.56 9.43
N VAL A 210 -6.17 18.33 9.88
CA VAL A 210 -7.43 17.64 9.59
C VAL A 210 -8.54 18.24 10.45
N LEU A 211 -9.59 18.76 9.82
CA LEU A 211 -10.80 19.14 10.55
C LEU A 211 -11.61 17.87 10.88
N PRO A 212 -12.12 17.71 12.11
CA PRO A 212 -12.94 16.57 12.48
C PRO A 212 -14.21 16.54 11.61
N VAL A 213 -14.56 15.33 11.15
CA VAL A 213 -15.84 15.04 10.49
C VAL A 213 -16.57 14.08 11.41
N GLU A 214 -17.84 14.36 11.74
CA GLU A 214 -18.63 13.49 12.61
C GLU A 214 -18.84 12.11 11.98
N ASP A 215 -18.59 11.07 12.77
CA ASP A 215 -18.81 9.66 12.44
C ASP A 215 -20.18 9.20 12.92
N ALA A 216 -21.20 9.43 12.09
CA ALA A 216 -22.44 8.69 12.21
C ALA A 216 -23.02 8.48 10.80
N ALA A 217 -22.80 7.29 10.24
CA ALA A 217 -23.53 6.87 9.05
C ALA A 217 -23.88 5.39 9.12
N ALA A 218 -25.17 5.10 8.98
CA ALA A 218 -25.63 3.79 8.58
C ALA A 218 -25.10 3.51 7.16
N PHE A 219 -24.42 2.38 6.96
CA PHE A 219 -23.93 1.97 5.65
C PHE A 219 -25.12 1.66 4.73
N ASN A 220 -25.09 2.17 3.51
CA ASN A 220 -26.09 1.84 2.50
C ASN A 220 -25.69 0.53 1.80
N ALA A 221 -26.63 -0.38 1.58
CA ALA A 221 -26.39 -1.67 0.94
C ALA A 221 -26.18 -1.58 -0.59
N THR A 222 -26.38 -0.41 -1.20
CA THR A 222 -26.23 -0.24 -2.65
C THR A 222 -24.76 -0.33 -3.07
N ARG A 223 -24.42 -1.35 -3.85
CA ARG A 223 -23.09 -1.56 -4.42
C ARG A 223 -22.89 -0.71 -5.66
N GLN A 224 -21.85 0.12 -5.67
CA GLN A 224 -21.38 0.79 -6.89
C GLN A 224 -19.86 0.83 -6.93
N VAL A 225 -19.29 0.26 -8.00
CA VAL A 225 -17.85 0.26 -8.28
C VAL A 225 -17.65 0.76 -9.70
N LEU A 226 -16.94 1.88 -9.84
CA LEU A 226 -16.66 2.51 -11.12
C LEU A 226 -15.55 1.73 -11.84
N ASN A 227 -15.66 1.63 -13.16
CA ASN A 227 -14.64 1.01 -14.02
C ASN A 227 -13.43 1.95 -14.22
N LEU A 228 -12.87 2.46 -13.12
CA LEU A 228 -11.64 3.23 -13.12
C LEU A 228 -10.46 2.24 -13.15
N PRO A 229 -9.55 2.36 -14.13
CA PRO A 229 -8.46 1.39 -14.30
C PRO A 229 -7.39 1.55 -13.22
N GLN A 230 -6.80 0.43 -12.79
CA GLN A 230 -5.57 0.44 -12.01
C GLN A 230 -4.41 1.05 -12.80
N ARG A 231 -3.69 2.00 -12.19
CA ARG A 231 -2.49 2.63 -12.76
C ARG A 231 -1.38 2.66 -11.73
N TYR A 232 -0.40 1.79 -11.91
CA TYR A 232 0.80 1.78 -11.08
C TYR A 232 1.69 2.98 -11.38
N GLN A 233 2.22 3.61 -10.33
CA GLN A 233 3.17 4.71 -10.47
C GLN A 233 4.44 4.21 -11.17
N LYS A 234 4.89 4.91 -12.21
CA LYS A 234 6.12 4.55 -12.95
C LYS A 234 7.39 4.82 -12.15
N TYR A 235 7.33 5.76 -11.22
CA TYR A 235 8.43 6.12 -10.33
C TYR A 235 7.93 6.27 -8.90
N ASN A 236 8.84 6.12 -7.95
CA ASN A 236 8.48 5.98 -6.53
C ASN A 236 7.78 7.21 -5.92
N GLN A 237 7.94 8.40 -6.53
CA GLN A 237 7.31 9.64 -6.07
C GLN A 237 6.05 10.04 -6.86
N TRP A 238 5.59 9.20 -7.78
CA TRP A 238 4.57 9.56 -8.76
C TRP A 238 3.16 9.03 -8.43
N CYS A 239 2.84 8.81 -7.16
CA CYS A 239 1.48 8.45 -6.74
C CYS A 239 0.43 9.46 -7.26
N TRP A 240 0.77 10.75 -7.27
CA TRP A 240 -0.06 11.82 -7.82
C TRP A 240 -0.27 11.69 -9.34
N ALA A 241 0.76 11.28 -10.07
CA ALA A 241 0.67 11.08 -11.53
C ALA A 241 -0.11 9.82 -11.86
N GLY A 242 0.09 8.71 -11.12
CA GLY A 242 -0.68 7.47 -11.27
C GLY A 242 -2.18 7.68 -10.99
N CYS A 243 -2.51 8.40 -9.91
CA CYS A 243 -3.90 8.81 -9.63
C CYS A 243 -4.47 9.67 -10.75
N SER A 244 -3.72 10.67 -11.24
CA SER A 244 -4.16 11.55 -12.32
C SER A 244 -4.40 10.79 -13.62
N GLU A 245 -3.50 9.88 -14.02
CA GLU A 245 -3.64 9.04 -15.21
C GLU A 245 -4.90 8.16 -15.14
N ALA A 246 -5.16 7.54 -13.99
CA ALA A 246 -6.35 6.73 -13.80
C ALA A 246 -7.64 7.56 -13.95
N ILE A 247 -7.67 8.76 -13.36
CA ILE A 247 -8.79 9.71 -13.50
C ILE A 247 -8.97 10.14 -14.96
N PHE A 248 -7.89 10.51 -15.65
CA PHE A 248 -7.96 10.88 -17.07
C PHE A 248 -8.53 9.74 -17.91
N ASN A 249 -8.01 8.52 -17.74
CA ASN A 249 -8.46 7.35 -18.49
C ASN A 249 -9.94 7.05 -18.23
N TYR A 250 -10.38 7.15 -16.97
CA TYR A 250 -11.79 6.97 -16.62
C TYR A 250 -12.72 7.98 -17.33
N PHE A 251 -12.26 9.22 -17.51
CA PHE A 251 -13.00 10.25 -18.27
C PHE A 251 -12.68 10.26 -19.78
N GLY A 252 -12.12 9.18 -20.32
CA GLY A 252 -11.87 9.03 -21.76
C GLY A 252 -10.70 9.86 -22.30
N LYS A 253 -9.82 10.35 -21.42
CA LYS A 253 -8.61 11.10 -21.78
C LYS A 253 -7.39 10.20 -21.66
N ASN A 254 -6.58 10.14 -22.72
CA ASN A 254 -5.33 9.37 -22.72
C ASN A 254 -4.14 10.31 -22.46
N VAL A 255 -3.80 10.50 -21.18
CA VAL A 255 -2.66 11.31 -20.75
C VAL A 255 -1.74 10.44 -19.90
N ALA A 256 -0.57 10.12 -20.44
CA ALA A 256 0.40 9.26 -19.76
C ALA A 256 1.09 9.96 -18.57
N GLN A 257 1.49 9.19 -17.56
CA GLN A 257 2.22 9.69 -16.38
C GLN A 257 3.41 10.59 -16.70
N GLU A 258 4.20 10.30 -17.74
CA GLU A 258 5.34 11.13 -18.12
C GLU A 258 4.91 12.52 -18.57
N ARG A 259 3.80 12.65 -19.29
CA ARG A 259 3.25 13.94 -19.69
C ARG A 259 2.67 14.69 -18.50
N ILE A 260 2.01 13.97 -17.60
CA ILE A 260 1.50 14.53 -16.33
C ILE A 260 2.67 15.03 -15.48
N ALA A 261 3.75 14.26 -15.39
CA ALA A 261 4.95 14.61 -14.66
C ALA A 261 5.69 15.78 -15.28
N GLN A 262 5.79 15.82 -16.61
CA GLN A 262 6.37 16.94 -17.35
C GLN A 262 5.65 18.25 -17.02
N GLU A 263 4.31 18.21 -16.94
CA GLU A 263 3.49 19.38 -16.62
C GLU A 263 3.51 19.74 -15.13
N GLY A 264 3.54 18.73 -14.26
CA GLY A 264 3.39 18.90 -12.82
C GLY A 264 4.68 19.14 -12.05
N THR A 265 5.82 18.64 -12.54
CA THR A 265 7.13 18.74 -11.87
C THR A 265 8.30 18.81 -12.85
N ARG A 266 8.06 19.10 -14.14
CA ARG A 266 9.09 19.04 -15.22
C ARG A 266 9.73 17.65 -15.37
N GLY A 267 8.97 16.60 -15.08
CA GLY A 267 9.42 15.21 -15.21
C GLY A 267 10.26 14.72 -14.05
N LEU A 268 10.41 15.50 -12.97
CA LEU A 268 11.19 15.10 -11.81
C LEU A 268 10.47 14.01 -11.00
N ASN A 269 11.23 13.00 -10.55
CA ASN A 269 10.77 11.99 -9.58
C ASN A 269 10.74 12.57 -8.16
N ILE A 270 9.81 13.48 -7.92
CA ILE A 270 9.56 14.14 -6.64
C ILE A 270 8.06 14.11 -6.32
N TRP A 271 7.76 14.29 -5.04
CA TRP A 271 6.39 14.38 -4.57
C TRP A 271 5.66 15.61 -5.12
N ASN A 272 4.33 15.64 -4.99
CA ASN A 272 3.50 16.77 -5.41
C ASN A 272 2.25 16.94 -4.53
N TRP A 273 1.51 18.04 -4.71
CA TRP A 273 0.33 18.39 -3.91
C TRP A 273 -0.97 17.82 -4.48
N LEU A 274 -2.01 17.76 -3.64
CA LEU A 274 -3.36 17.42 -4.10
C LEU A 274 -3.97 18.57 -4.91
N TRP A 275 -3.66 19.82 -4.52
CA TRP A 275 -3.98 21.03 -5.25
C TRP A 275 -3.02 22.16 -4.89
N GLY A 276 -3.05 23.24 -5.68
CA GLY A 276 -2.22 24.42 -5.52
C GLY A 276 -1.09 24.51 -6.55
N VAL A 277 -0.70 25.76 -6.80
CA VAL A 277 0.59 26.11 -7.41
C VAL A 277 1.47 26.70 -6.31
N THR A 278 2.74 26.36 -6.28
CA THR A 278 3.68 27.02 -5.35
C THR A 278 4.31 28.24 -5.99
N ASN A 279 5.16 28.94 -5.24
CA ASN A 279 6.03 29.99 -5.82
C ASN A 279 6.92 29.47 -6.96
N ASN A 280 7.05 28.15 -7.11
CA ASN A 280 7.54 27.52 -8.32
C ASN A 280 6.38 27.42 -9.34
N PRO A 281 6.36 28.25 -10.41
CA PRO A 281 5.27 28.28 -11.39
C PRO A 281 5.15 26.97 -12.20
N TYR A 282 6.13 26.07 -12.07
CA TYR A 282 6.18 24.78 -12.76
C TYR A 282 5.74 23.61 -11.88
N ARG A 283 5.28 23.86 -10.65
CA ARG A 283 4.66 22.80 -9.84
C ARG A 283 3.16 22.96 -9.73
N LYS A 284 2.44 21.95 -10.22
CA LYS A 284 0.97 21.91 -10.26
C LYS A 284 0.48 20.69 -9.52
N GLY A 285 -0.38 20.87 -8.51
CA GLY A 285 -1.04 19.76 -7.84
C GLY A 285 -2.03 19.02 -8.76
N ILE A 286 -2.61 17.93 -8.26
CA ILE A 286 -3.56 17.10 -9.03
C ILE A 286 -4.71 17.95 -9.58
N ARG A 287 -5.30 18.86 -8.79
CA ARG A 287 -6.38 19.75 -9.26
C ARG A 287 -5.98 20.56 -10.51
N GLU A 288 -4.83 21.21 -10.47
CA GLU A 288 -4.33 22.07 -11.55
C GLU A 288 -3.98 21.25 -12.80
N LEU A 289 -3.44 20.04 -12.59
CA LEU A 289 -3.23 19.07 -13.66
C LEU A 289 -4.54 18.66 -14.30
N LEU A 290 -5.54 18.22 -13.52
CA LEU A 290 -6.87 17.88 -14.04
C LEU A 290 -7.48 19.03 -14.85
N SER A 291 -7.38 20.26 -14.35
CA SER A 291 -7.84 21.47 -15.04
C SER A 291 -7.12 21.72 -16.36
N THR A 292 -5.83 21.39 -16.46
CA THR A 292 -5.03 21.57 -17.68
C THR A 292 -5.58 20.75 -18.85
N TRP A 293 -6.23 19.62 -18.57
CA TRP A 293 -6.91 18.79 -19.57
C TRP A 293 -8.43 18.85 -19.48
N GLY A 294 -8.98 19.92 -18.90
CA GLY A 294 -10.41 20.22 -18.94
C GLY A 294 -11.27 19.35 -18.04
N LEU A 295 -10.71 18.79 -16.96
CA LEU A 295 -11.48 18.17 -15.88
C LEU A 295 -11.59 19.15 -14.71
N ARG A 296 -12.78 19.24 -14.12
CA ARG A 296 -13.02 20.08 -12.95
C ARG A 296 -12.81 19.25 -11.69
N SER A 297 -12.36 19.90 -10.63
CA SER A 297 -12.30 19.26 -9.32
C SER A 297 -12.36 20.28 -8.19
N SER A 298 -12.84 19.83 -7.04
CA SER A 298 -12.93 20.64 -5.82
C SER A 298 -12.33 19.85 -4.68
N GLY A 299 -11.47 20.50 -3.90
CA GLY A 299 -10.80 19.85 -2.77
C GLY A 299 -11.32 20.35 -1.44
N VAL A 300 -11.21 19.47 -0.45
CA VAL A 300 -11.68 19.67 0.91
C VAL A 300 -10.58 19.17 1.85
N ASN A 301 -10.26 19.94 2.89
CA ASN A 301 -9.29 19.59 3.95
C ASN A 301 -9.88 18.64 4.99
N SER A 302 -10.56 17.60 4.52
CA SER A 302 -11.10 16.54 5.36
C SER A 302 -11.37 15.30 4.52
N ARG A 303 -11.61 14.18 5.19
CA ARG A 303 -12.29 13.03 4.59
C ARG A 303 -13.74 13.37 4.24
N LEU A 304 -14.33 12.60 3.33
CA LEU A 304 -15.78 12.58 3.15
C LEU A 304 -16.41 11.60 4.14
N SER A 305 -17.59 11.93 4.67
CA SER A 305 -18.44 10.92 5.32
C SER A 305 -18.82 9.81 4.32
N TYR A 306 -19.24 8.65 4.82
CA TYR A 306 -19.64 7.54 3.96
C TYR A 306 -20.72 7.97 2.95
N ASN A 307 -21.76 8.66 3.42
CA ASN A 307 -22.86 9.12 2.57
C ASN A 307 -22.42 10.12 1.50
N ALA A 308 -21.50 11.05 1.85
CA ALA A 308 -20.97 11.99 0.88
C ALA A 308 -20.11 11.29 -0.18
N LEU A 309 -19.27 10.33 0.23
CA LEU A 309 -18.48 9.51 -0.69
C LEU A 309 -19.40 8.67 -1.59
N GLN A 310 -20.45 8.06 -1.03
CA GLN A 310 -21.44 7.29 -1.80
C GLN A 310 -22.16 8.18 -2.81
N ALA A 311 -22.50 9.41 -2.48
CA ALA A 311 -23.12 10.34 -3.43
C ALA A 311 -22.20 10.69 -4.61
N GLU A 312 -20.89 10.87 -4.37
CA GLU A 312 -19.89 11.06 -5.43
C GLU A 312 -19.81 9.81 -6.33
N ILE A 313 -19.63 8.63 -5.73
CA ILE A 313 -19.55 7.36 -6.44
C ILE A 313 -20.82 7.11 -7.26
N ASN A 314 -22.01 7.31 -6.67
CA ASN A 314 -23.30 7.14 -7.34
C ASN A 314 -23.46 8.06 -8.55
N SER A 315 -22.86 9.25 -8.49
CA SER A 315 -22.82 10.19 -9.60
C SER A 315 -21.74 9.87 -10.65
N GLY A 316 -21.10 8.71 -10.56
CA GLY A 316 -20.02 8.32 -11.47
C GLY A 316 -18.72 9.11 -11.26
N ARG A 317 -18.51 9.71 -10.08
CA ARG A 317 -17.36 10.57 -9.76
C ARG A 317 -16.40 9.86 -8.79
N PRO A 318 -15.25 9.35 -9.27
CA PRO A 318 -14.22 8.83 -8.37
C PRO A 318 -13.59 9.95 -7.54
N VAL A 319 -13.10 9.60 -6.35
CA VAL A 319 -12.58 10.57 -5.38
C VAL A 319 -11.11 10.28 -5.12
N VAL A 320 -10.25 11.30 -5.28
CA VAL A 320 -8.83 11.19 -4.89
C VAL A 320 -8.73 11.45 -3.38
N VAL A 321 -8.07 10.53 -2.70
CA VAL A 321 -7.86 10.51 -1.26
C VAL A 321 -6.40 10.81 -0.98
N ARG A 322 -6.12 11.81 -0.15
CA ARG A 322 -4.80 11.96 0.48
C ARG A 322 -4.79 11.20 1.79
N TRP A 323 -3.94 10.18 1.85
CA TRP A 323 -3.46 9.66 3.11
C TRP A 323 -2.24 10.46 3.59
N GLY A 324 -2.33 11.02 4.79
CA GLY A 324 -1.18 11.51 5.54
C GLY A 324 -0.62 10.39 6.39
N TRP A 325 0.70 10.24 6.37
CA TRP A 325 1.36 9.26 7.23
C TRP A 325 1.58 9.82 8.63
N ASP A 326 1.47 8.96 9.65
CA ASP A 326 1.59 9.37 11.06
C ASP A 326 2.93 10.07 11.37
N ASN A 327 4.01 9.63 10.71
CA ASN A 327 5.36 10.19 10.86
C ASN A 327 5.73 11.15 9.71
N GLY A 328 4.75 11.79 9.09
CA GLY A 328 4.94 12.78 8.02
C GLY A 328 5.06 12.18 6.62
N GLY A 329 4.81 13.01 5.60
CA GLY A 329 4.64 12.55 4.23
C GLY A 329 3.18 12.27 3.88
N GLY A 330 2.97 11.65 2.72
CA GLY A 330 1.65 11.20 2.30
C GLY A 330 1.67 10.36 1.03
N HIS A 331 0.46 9.97 0.65
CA HIS A 331 0.17 9.15 -0.52
C HIS A 331 -1.20 9.45 -1.07
N PHE A 332 -1.31 9.40 -2.40
CA PHE A 332 -2.58 9.56 -3.08
C PHE A 332 -3.07 8.21 -3.56
N VAL A 333 -4.35 7.96 -3.29
CA VAL A 333 -5.10 6.83 -3.83
C VAL A 333 -6.42 7.34 -4.40
N VAL A 334 -7.12 6.51 -5.18
CA VAL A 334 -8.44 6.86 -5.70
C VAL A 334 -9.47 5.87 -5.15
N CYS A 335 -10.44 6.38 -4.39
CA CYS A 335 -11.63 5.61 -4.08
C CYS A 335 -12.53 5.57 -5.33
N LYS A 336 -12.74 4.36 -5.85
CA LYS A 336 -13.51 4.10 -7.07
C LYS A 336 -14.84 3.39 -6.81
N GLY A 337 -15.17 3.08 -5.56
CA GLY A 337 -16.44 2.41 -5.26
C GLY A 337 -16.71 2.22 -3.78
N LEU A 338 -17.98 1.93 -3.48
CA LEU A 338 -18.48 1.55 -2.17
C LEU A 338 -19.49 0.40 -2.28
N SER A 339 -19.54 -0.45 -1.26
CA SER A 339 -20.53 -1.53 -1.12
C SER A 339 -20.70 -1.92 0.33
N GLY A 340 -21.83 -1.60 0.97
CA GLY A 340 -21.99 -1.82 2.40
C GLY A 340 -20.88 -1.10 3.18
N SER A 341 -20.18 -1.78 4.08
CA SER A 341 -19.07 -1.18 4.84
C SER A 341 -17.73 -1.17 4.09
N THR A 342 -17.66 -1.61 2.82
CA THR A 342 -16.40 -1.67 2.06
C THR A 342 -16.25 -0.55 1.06
N SER A 343 -14.99 -0.26 0.76
CA SER A 343 -14.51 0.68 -0.24
C SER A 343 -13.54 0.00 -1.19
N TYR A 344 -13.59 0.42 -2.45
CA TYR A 344 -12.74 -0.10 -3.53
C TYR A 344 -11.73 0.99 -3.89
N VAL A 345 -10.45 0.68 -3.74
CA VAL A 345 -9.37 1.67 -3.82
C VAL A 345 -8.39 1.25 -4.91
N MET A 346 -8.14 2.17 -5.83
CA MET A 346 -7.02 2.12 -6.75
C MET A 346 -5.83 2.77 -6.06
N ASP A 347 -4.79 1.97 -5.77
CA ASP A 347 -3.56 2.45 -5.17
C ASP A 347 -2.42 2.32 -6.19
N PRO A 348 -1.79 3.44 -6.61
CA PRO A 348 -0.74 3.41 -7.61
C PRO A 348 0.55 2.74 -7.13
N TRP A 349 0.73 2.52 -5.83
CA TRP A 349 1.89 1.84 -5.27
C TRP A 349 1.64 0.35 -5.06
N SER A 350 0.64 0.01 -4.23
CA SER A 350 0.43 -1.36 -3.73
C SER A 350 -0.54 -2.19 -4.58
N GLY A 351 -1.30 -1.53 -5.45
CA GLY A 351 -2.30 -2.14 -6.30
C GLY A 351 -3.71 -2.09 -5.72
N PRO A 352 -4.68 -2.66 -6.45
CA PRO A 352 -6.08 -2.55 -6.11
C PRO A 352 -6.38 -3.26 -4.78
N THR A 353 -7.21 -2.63 -3.96
CA THR A 353 -7.62 -3.18 -2.66
C THR A 353 -9.11 -2.99 -2.42
N VAL A 354 -9.72 -3.94 -1.72
CA VAL A 354 -11.01 -3.77 -1.05
C VAL A 354 -10.69 -3.55 0.42
N LYS A 355 -11.16 -2.45 1.01
CA LYS A 355 -10.89 -2.06 2.40
C LYS A 355 -12.18 -1.73 3.12
N SER A 356 -12.28 -1.96 4.42
CA SER A 356 -13.38 -1.35 5.17
C SER A 356 -13.31 0.18 5.04
N TYR A 357 -14.46 0.86 4.99
CA TYR A 357 -14.49 2.32 4.90
C TYR A 357 -13.77 2.98 6.09
N ASN A 358 -13.87 2.40 7.28
CA ASN A 358 -13.14 2.85 8.46
C ASN A 358 -11.63 2.78 8.22
N TRP A 359 -11.14 1.67 7.64
CA TRP A 359 -9.72 1.52 7.31
C TRP A 359 -9.25 2.46 6.18
N LEU A 360 -10.12 2.81 5.23
CA LEU A 360 -9.85 3.88 4.26
C LEU A 360 -9.68 5.23 4.97
N CYS A 361 -10.49 5.51 5.98
CA CYS A 361 -10.43 6.76 6.74
C CYS A 361 -9.19 6.85 7.64
N ARG A 362 -8.88 5.78 8.38
CA ARG A 362 -7.73 5.72 9.29
C ARG A 362 -7.30 4.27 9.50
N GLY A 363 -6.00 4.02 9.45
CA GLY A 363 -5.41 2.73 9.77
C GLY A 363 -4.01 2.89 10.36
N ASN A 364 -3.31 1.78 10.54
CA ASN A 364 -1.97 1.78 11.12
C ASN A 364 -0.96 2.43 10.17
N GLY A 365 -0.57 3.67 10.47
CA GLY A 365 0.39 4.43 9.67
C GLY A 365 -0.26 5.47 8.75
N HIS A 366 -1.60 5.60 8.71
CA HIS A 366 -2.26 6.54 7.80
C HIS A 366 -3.57 7.13 8.29
N THR A 367 -3.84 8.36 7.87
CA THR A 367 -5.12 9.07 8.05
C THR A 367 -5.55 9.74 6.75
N TRP A 368 -6.82 9.63 6.36
CA TRP A 368 -7.40 10.40 5.25
C TRP A 368 -7.56 11.86 5.66
N THR A 369 -6.63 12.70 5.21
CA THR A 369 -6.57 14.11 5.60
C THR A 369 -7.29 15.05 4.64
N SER A 370 -7.28 14.71 3.35
CA SER A 370 -7.73 15.63 2.30
C SER A 370 -8.41 14.86 1.16
N THR A 371 -9.40 15.50 0.56
CA THR A 371 -10.19 14.94 -0.53
C THR A 371 -10.10 15.82 -1.76
N LEU A 372 -9.99 15.22 -2.95
CA LEU A 372 -10.27 15.90 -4.21
C LEU A 372 -11.45 15.20 -4.91
N LYS A 373 -12.59 15.89 -4.95
CA LYS A 373 -13.79 15.46 -5.67
C LYS A 373 -13.65 15.85 -7.13
N VAL A 374 -13.70 14.88 -8.04
CA VAL A 374 -13.53 15.11 -9.48
C VAL A 374 -14.89 15.23 -10.14
N SER A 375 -15.09 16.23 -10.98
CA SER A 375 -16.29 16.40 -11.79
C SER A 375 -15.95 16.58 -13.27
N ARG A 376 -16.91 16.26 -14.15
CA ARG A 376 -16.79 16.55 -15.57
C ARG A 376 -16.81 18.05 -15.85
#